data_AF-A0A916H849-F1
#
_entry.id   AF-A0A916H849-F1
#
_cell.length_a   1.000
_cell.length_b   1.000
_cell.length_c   1.000
_cell.angle_alpha   90.00
_cell.angle_beta   90.00
_cell.angle_gamma   90.00
#
_symmetry.space_group_name_H-M   'P 1'
#
loop_
_entity.id
_entity.type
_entity.pdbx_description
1 polymer ?
#
loop_
_entity_poly.entity_id
_entity_poly.type
_entity_poly.pdbx_seq_one_letter_code
_entity_poly.pdbx_strand_id
1 'polypeptide(L)'
;MNRKPFLSALAELVEAYRPKIDSSRLRRLLPTPGNVIFTLVVIGALFWAQSVGAFPSPAPAAPNASTGTIAYQGRLANSIGTSLTGTYSMIFRLYNVAAGSAPLWTEQWTGPNSVQVSDGLFNVMLGSMTPISQTMISSNSNLWLGITVGGDDEMLPRVQLGSVPFAVQALTVPDGSITQAKLASDVDLLPPAGSITTTMIADKAVTSRKLVPSYDGYSTWLGLQQVSGPGWAEITASWYRNLSITVTGASLLDVSFSANVHSGGGGRAAMRLLVDGTEQTHAYTTSINESTVASRVLVPVESGSHTIALQLGSWDAATAYIAGPFDFNVIGYGR
;
A
#
# COMPACT_ATOMS: atom_id res chain seq x y z
N MET A 1 75.39 59.64 53.33
CA MET A 1 75.18 58.17 53.32
C MET A 1 74.47 57.78 52.03
N ASN A 2 75.10 56.87 51.29
CA ASN A 2 74.87 56.53 49.90
C ASN A 2 73.52 55.82 49.70
N ARG A 3 72.51 56.52 49.17
CA ARG A 3 71.20 55.91 48.87
C ARG A 3 71.37 55.04 47.62
N LYS A 4 71.15 53.72 47.76
CA LYS A 4 71.15 52.79 46.63
C LYS A 4 70.18 53.31 45.55
N PRO A 5 70.57 53.31 44.26
CA PRO A 5 69.70 53.79 43.20
C PRO A 5 68.47 52.89 43.08
N PHE A 6 67.31 53.51 42.90
CA PHE A 6 65.98 52.88 42.87
C PHE A 6 65.92 51.59 42.04
N LEU A 7 66.63 51.55 40.91
CA LEU A 7 66.66 50.40 40.00
C LEU A 7 67.28 49.14 40.63
N SER A 8 68.27 49.29 41.51
CA SER A 8 68.87 48.15 42.22
C SER A 8 67.92 47.56 43.27
N ALA A 9 67.17 48.43 43.96
CA ALA A 9 66.14 48.01 44.89
C ALA A 9 64.95 47.35 44.17
N LEU A 10 64.59 47.86 42.98
CA LEU A 10 63.53 47.28 42.17
C LEU A 10 63.88 45.88 41.67
N ALA A 11 65.12 45.66 41.22
CA ALA A 11 65.58 44.34 40.78
C ALA A 11 65.59 43.31 41.92
N GLU A 12 66.02 43.72 43.12
CA GLU A 12 65.99 42.87 44.32
C GLU A 12 64.55 42.52 44.73
N LEU A 13 63.62 43.47 44.61
CA LEU A 13 62.19 43.26 44.87
C LEU A 13 61.55 42.30 43.86
N VAL A 14 61.92 42.40 42.59
CA VAL A 14 61.41 41.52 41.53
C VAL A 14 61.92 40.09 41.71
N GLU A 15 63.19 39.90 42.06
CA GLU A 15 63.74 38.56 42.30
C GLU A 15 63.19 37.95 43.60
N ALA A 16 63.01 38.75 44.66
CA ALA A 16 62.38 38.32 45.90
C ALA A 16 60.91 37.91 45.71
N TYR A 17 60.23 38.49 44.72
CA TYR A 17 58.82 38.19 44.43
C TYR A 17 58.60 37.18 43.31
N ARG A 18 59.64 36.51 42.79
CA ARG A 18 59.47 35.46 41.78
C ARG A 18 58.82 34.22 42.44
N PRO A 19 57.53 33.92 42.21
CA PRO A 19 56.89 32.83 42.90
C PRO A 19 57.48 31.50 42.41
N LYS A 20 58.08 30.73 43.32
CA LYS A 20 58.48 29.35 43.04
C LYS A 20 57.22 28.51 42.91
N ILE A 21 56.74 28.30 41.68
CA ILE A 21 55.58 27.45 41.41
C ILE A 21 55.98 26.01 41.73
N ASP A 22 55.43 25.47 42.82
CA ASP A 22 55.61 24.07 43.20
C ASP A 22 54.85 23.16 42.24
N SER A 23 55.56 22.68 41.21
CA SER A 23 55.00 21.80 40.18
C SER A 23 54.53 20.44 40.72
N SER A 24 54.87 20.06 41.96
CA SER A 24 54.42 18.81 42.57
C SER A 24 52.93 18.85 42.94
N ARG A 25 52.41 20.03 43.35
CA ARG A 25 50.99 20.23 43.64
C ARG A 25 50.13 20.26 42.39
N LEU A 26 50.68 20.73 41.26
CA LEU A 26 50.01 20.71 39.95
C LEU A 26 49.76 19.28 39.45
N ARG A 27 50.66 18.33 39.72
CA ARG A 27 50.47 16.92 39.30
C ARG A 27 49.36 16.19 40.06
N ARG A 28 48.98 16.65 41.26
CA ARG A 28 47.84 16.08 42.01
C ARG A 28 46.47 16.51 41.49
N LEU A 29 46.41 17.60 40.73
CA LEU A 29 45.17 18.12 40.14
C LEU A 29 44.90 17.55 38.74
N LEU A 30 45.89 16.90 38.14
CA LEU A 30 45.72 16.24 36.84
C LEU A 30 45.07 14.87 37.06
N PRO A 31 43.98 14.55 36.33
CA PRO A 31 43.37 13.22 36.36
C PRO A 31 44.44 12.16 36.07
N THR A 32 44.36 11.01 36.73
CA THR A 32 45.28 9.91 36.43
C THR A 32 45.16 9.50 34.96
N PRO A 33 46.25 9.05 34.30
CA PRO A 33 46.20 8.66 32.88
C PRO A 33 45.10 7.63 32.59
N GLY A 34 44.82 6.74 33.54
CA GLY A 34 43.73 5.76 33.45
C GLY A 34 42.34 6.40 33.41
N ASN A 35 42.07 7.42 34.23
CA ASN A 35 40.80 8.15 34.17
C ASN A 35 40.65 8.87 32.84
N VAL A 36 41.71 9.50 32.32
CA VAL A 36 41.65 10.19 31.02
C VAL A 36 41.30 9.21 29.90
N ILE A 37 41.97 8.06 29.84
CA ILE A 37 41.73 7.04 28.81
C ILE A 37 40.32 6.49 28.92
N PHE A 38 39.87 6.13 30.13
CA PHE A 38 38.50 5.63 30.35
C PHE A 38 37.44 6.65 29.91
N THR A 39 37.64 7.93 30.24
CA THR A 39 36.70 8.99 29.86
C THR A 39 36.65 9.16 28.33
N LEU A 40 37.80 9.08 27.64
CA LEU A 40 37.86 9.17 26.18
C LEU A 40 37.17 7.98 25.49
N VAL A 41 37.30 6.77 26.03
CA VAL A 41 36.62 5.57 25.49
C VAL A 41 35.10 5.69 25.63
N VAL A 42 34.62 6.16 26.78
CA VAL A 42 33.17 6.38 27.01
C VAL A 42 32.62 7.44 26.06
N ILE A 43 33.32 8.57 25.89
CA ILE A 43 32.91 9.61 24.94
C ILE A 43 32.91 9.07 23.50
N GLY A 44 33.94 8.31 23.11
CA GLY A 44 34.01 7.68 21.80
C GLY A 44 32.86 6.70 21.54
N ALA A 45 32.52 5.86 22.52
CA ALA A 45 31.39 4.95 22.44
C ALA A 45 30.04 5.69 22.36
N LEU A 46 29.89 6.79 23.11
CA LEU A 46 28.72 7.67 23.02
C LEU A 46 28.60 8.34 21.66
N PHE A 47 29.72 8.78 21.04
CA PHE A 47 29.72 9.33 19.68
C PHE A 47 29.41 8.27 18.61
N TRP A 48 29.84 7.04 18.82
CA TRP A 48 29.49 5.93 17.93
C TRP A 48 28.00 5.56 18.02
N ALA A 49 27.43 5.54 19.22
CA ALA A 49 26.01 5.20 19.46
C ALA A 49 25.02 6.18 18.78
N GLN A 50 25.40 7.45 18.60
CA GLN A 50 24.57 8.44 17.88
C GLN A 50 24.53 8.18 16.37
N SER A 51 25.56 7.53 15.81
CA SER A 51 25.68 7.28 14.37
C SER A 51 24.90 6.05 13.90
N VAL A 52 24.48 5.16 14.80
CA VAL A 52 23.76 3.90 14.47
C VAL A 52 22.24 4.02 14.58
N GLY A 53 21.68 5.21 14.85
CA GLY A 53 20.22 5.40 14.90
C GLY A 53 19.50 4.53 15.93
N ALA A 54 20.23 3.99 16.92
CA ALA A 54 19.73 2.98 17.86
C ALA A 54 18.91 3.57 19.03
N PHE A 55 18.61 4.86 18.99
CA PHE A 55 17.60 5.46 19.88
C PHE A 55 16.32 5.65 19.07
N PRO A 56 15.21 4.98 19.43
CA PRO A 56 13.91 5.37 18.90
C PRO A 56 13.68 6.81 19.34
N SER A 57 13.84 7.75 18.41
CA SER A 57 13.29 9.08 18.58
C SER A 57 11.78 8.86 18.56
N PRO A 58 11.04 9.05 19.67
CA PRO A 58 9.61 9.18 19.54
C PRO A 58 9.41 10.32 18.56
N ALA A 59 8.86 10.02 17.39
CA ALA A 59 8.34 11.06 16.52
C ALA A 59 7.52 11.97 17.43
N PRO A 60 7.74 13.30 17.43
CA PRO A 60 6.86 14.18 18.16
C PRO A 60 5.46 13.82 17.69
N ALA A 61 4.64 13.31 18.61
CA ALA A 61 3.21 13.24 18.37
C ALA A 61 2.85 14.63 17.90
N ALA A 62 2.37 14.76 16.66
CA ALA A 62 1.83 16.02 16.19
C ALA A 62 0.88 16.47 17.31
N PRO A 63 1.11 17.61 17.97
CA PRO A 63 0.14 18.06 18.93
C PRO A 63 -1.17 18.15 18.14
N ASN A 64 -2.21 17.46 18.63
CA ASN A 64 -3.58 17.78 18.25
C ASN A 64 -3.90 19.17 18.81
N ALA A 65 -3.13 20.18 18.42
CA ALA A 65 -3.39 21.57 18.66
C ALA A 65 -4.29 22.03 17.51
N SER A 66 -5.55 21.61 17.53
CA SER A 66 -6.56 22.57 17.10
C SER A 66 -6.58 23.62 18.21
N THR A 67 -6.08 24.81 17.93
CA THR A 67 -6.45 26.02 18.69
C THR A 67 -7.93 26.29 18.42
N GLY A 68 -8.81 25.38 18.85
CA GLY A 68 -10.25 25.36 18.61
C GLY A 68 -11.01 26.13 19.68
N THR A 69 -10.51 27.31 20.04
CA THR A 69 -11.17 28.17 21.03
C THR A 69 -12.16 29.11 20.36
N ILE A 70 -13.29 29.37 21.01
CA ILE A 70 -14.35 30.24 20.49
C ILE A 70 -14.36 31.53 21.32
N ALA A 71 -14.06 32.66 20.69
CA ALA A 71 -14.23 33.96 21.33
C ALA A 71 -15.72 34.27 21.51
N TYR A 72 -16.13 34.58 22.73
CA TYR A 72 -17.51 34.91 23.05
C TYR A 72 -17.59 36.18 23.90
N GLN A 73 -18.36 37.15 23.42
CA GLN A 73 -18.64 38.40 24.10
C GLN A 73 -20.12 38.49 24.44
N GLY A 74 -20.42 38.90 25.68
CA GLY A 74 -21.78 39.07 26.15
C GLY A 74 -21.95 40.32 26.99
N ARG A 75 -23.22 40.73 27.18
CA ARG A 75 -23.60 41.79 28.11
C ARG A 75 -24.42 41.20 29.25
N LEU A 76 -23.97 41.42 30.48
CA LEU A 76 -24.62 41.05 31.72
C LEU A 76 -25.31 42.27 32.33
N ALA A 77 -26.61 42.12 32.59
CA ALA A 77 -27.42 43.12 33.27
C ALA A 77 -28.32 42.43 34.31
N ASN A 78 -28.73 43.17 35.33
CA ASN A 78 -29.71 42.68 36.30
C ASN A 78 -31.14 42.65 35.71
N SER A 79 -32.11 42.18 36.50
CA SER A 79 -33.53 42.10 36.11
C SER A 79 -34.19 43.44 35.75
N ILE A 80 -33.57 44.56 36.13
CA ILE A 80 -34.03 45.94 35.86
C ILE A 80 -33.24 46.55 34.67
N GLY A 81 -32.34 45.79 34.03
CA GLY A 81 -31.55 46.21 32.88
C GLY A 81 -30.31 47.03 33.21
N THR A 82 -29.95 47.20 34.49
CA THR A 82 -28.72 47.88 34.89
C THR A 82 -27.51 46.98 34.61
N SER A 83 -26.50 47.54 33.93
CA SER A 83 -25.24 46.86 33.65
C SER A 83 -24.48 46.55 34.92
N LEU A 84 -23.99 45.31 35.04
CA LEU A 84 -23.25 44.85 36.21
C LEU A 84 -21.74 45.01 36.01
N THR A 85 -21.01 45.36 37.07
CA THR A 85 -19.55 45.45 37.06
C THR A 85 -19.00 44.66 38.24
N GLY A 86 -18.04 43.78 37.98
CA GLY A 86 -17.44 42.92 38.99
C GLY A 86 -16.98 41.58 38.42
N THR A 87 -16.57 40.69 39.31
CA THR A 87 -16.14 39.33 38.97
C THR A 87 -17.28 38.35 39.26
N TYR A 88 -17.64 37.52 38.27
CA TYR A 88 -18.75 36.58 38.39
C TYR A 88 -18.31 35.17 38.00
N SER A 89 -18.73 34.18 38.80
CA SER A 89 -18.63 32.78 38.41
C SER A 89 -19.59 32.52 37.25
N MET A 90 -19.12 31.91 36.17
CA MET A 90 -19.96 31.56 35.03
C MET A 90 -19.73 30.12 34.60
N ILE A 91 -20.78 29.44 34.16
CA ILE A 91 -20.69 28.11 33.56
C ILE A 91 -21.23 28.18 32.15
N PHE A 92 -20.43 27.74 31.20
CA PHE A 92 -20.77 27.69 29.78
C PHE A 92 -21.01 26.25 29.38
N ARG A 93 -22.05 26.02 28.59
CA ARG A 93 -22.43 24.69 28.12
C ARG A 93 -22.80 24.73 26.65
N LEU A 94 -22.38 23.71 25.90
CA LEU A 94 -22.77 23.54 24.51
C LEU A 94 -23.79 22.42 24.37
N TYR A 95 -24.79 22.65 23.53
CA TYR A 95 -25.90 21.74 23.27
C TYR A 95 -26.13 21.58 21.78
N ASN A 96 -26.74 20.45 21.39
CA ASN A 96 -27.24 20.18 20.03
C ASN A 96 -28.72 20.52 19.83
N VAL A 97 -29.40 21.06 20.84
CA VAL A 97 -30.79 21.54 20.74
C VAL A 97 -31.01 22.78 21.60
N ALA A 98 -32.05 23.54 21.27
CA ALA A 98 -32.39 24.80 21.94
C ALA A 98 -32.85 24.61 23.41
N ALA A 99 -33.40 23.44 23.78
CA ALA A 99 -33.82 23.14 25.15
C ALA A 99 -33.89 21.63 25.42
N GLY A 100 -33.77 21.22 26.70
CA GLY A 100 -34.16 19.89 27.18
C GLY A 100 -33.14 18.74 27.01
N SER A 101 -31.97 18.95 26.39
CA SER A 101 -30.92 17.93 26.28
C SER A 101 -29.80 18.09 27.31
N ALA A 102 -29.04 17.02 27.52
CA ALA A 102 -27.78 17.04 28.26
C ALA A 102 -26.70 17.84 27.48
N PRO A 103 -25.79 18.53 28.19
CA PRO A 103 -24.71 19.27 27.53
C PRO A 103 -23.72 18.34 26.85
N LEU A 104 -23.31 18.70 25.64
CA LEU A 104 -22.22 18.05 24.90
C LEU A 104 -20.85 18.41 25.46
N TRP A 105 -20.75 19.62 26.04
CA TRP A 105 -19.52 20.16 26.60
C TRP A 105 -19.88 21.13 27.72
N THR A 106 -19.00 21.23 28.72
CA THR A 106 -19.16 22.13 29.87
C THR A 106 -17.82 22.71 30.28
N GLU A 107 -17.79 24.02 30.52
CA GLU A 107 -16.63 24.74 31.04
C GLU A 107 -17.05 25.67 32.16
N GLN A 108 -16.26 25.68 33.23
CA GLN A 108 -16.58 26.41 34.45
C GLN A 108 -15.51 27.48 34.71
N TRP A 109 -15.94 28.74 34.70
CA TRP A 109 -15.15 29.91 35.04
C TRP A 109 -15.47 30.31 36.48
N THR A 110 -14.76 29.71 37.44
CA THR A 110 -15.02 29.89 38.87
C THR A 110 -13.72 30.14 39.64
N GLY A 111 -13.86 30.67 40.86
CA GLY A 111 -12.72 30.96 41.74
C GLY A 111 -11.72 31.93 41.09
N PRO A 112 -10.42 31.58 40.99
CA PRO A 112 -9.41 32.47 40.40
C PRO A 112 -9.61 32.71 38.90
N ASN A 113 -10.38 31.85 38.22
CA ASN A 113 -10.70 31.95 36.80
C ASN A 113 -12.11 32.50 36.57
N SER A 114 -12.67 33.24 37.53
CA SER A 114 -14.00 33.84 37.36
C SER A 114 -13.97 34.95 36.30
N VAL A 115 -15.10 35.18 35.63
CA VAL A 115 -15.21 36.12 34.51
C VAL A 115 -15.25 37.56 35.04
N GLN A 116 -14.39 38.42 34.48
CA GLN A 116 -14.43 39.85 34.75
C GLN A 116 -15.47 40.53 33.86
N VAL A 117 -16.37 41.28 34.46
CA VAL A 117 -17.43 42.04 33.79
C VAL A 117 -17.22 43.52 34.10
N SER A 118 -17.19 44.36 33.06
CA SER A 118 -17.04 45.80 33.18
C SER A 118 -18.12 46.51 32.37
N ASP A 119 -18.91 47.36 33.03
CA ASP A 119 -20.09 48.02 32.44
C ASP A 119 -21.03 47.03 31.71
N GLY A 120 -21.22 45.88 32.34
CA GLY A 120 -21.98 44.76 31.80
C GLY A 120 -21.26 43.98 30.71
N LEU A 121 -20.18 44.47 30.10
CA LEU A 121 -19.48 43.75 29.04
C LEU A 121 -18.50 42.72 29.60
N PHE A 122 -18.49 41.53 29.02
CA PHE A 122 -17.46 40.52 29.28
C PHE A 122 -17.03 39.83 27.99
N ASN A 123 -15.82 39.27 28.00
CA ASN A 123 -15.27 38.48 26.91
C ASN A 123 -14.58 37.24 27.47
N VAL A 124 -14.85 36.08 26.90
CA VAL A 124 -14.26 34.80 27.28
C VAL A 124 -13.79 34.04 26.04
N MET A 125 -12.80 33.19 26.23
CA MET A 125 -12.27 32.31 25.19
C MET A 125 -12.70 30.88 25.52
N LEU A 126 -13.87 30.46 25.01
CA LEU A 126 -14.43 29.14 25.30
C LEU A 126 -13.48 28.06 24.78
N GLY A 127 -13.21 27.05 25.60
CA GLY A 127 -12.27 25.98 25.26
C GLY A 127 -10.86 26.22 25.81
N SER A 128 -10.59 27.36 26.44
CA SER A 128 -9.29 27.64 27.04
C SER A 128 -9.06 26.92 28.36
N MET A 129 -10.13 26.58 29.10
CA MET A 129 -10.04 25.84 30.36
C MET A 129 -10.36 24.36 30.15
N THR A 130 -11.42 24.07 29.39
CA THR A 130 -11.82 22.72 29.00
C THR A 130 -11.80 22.61 27.48
N PRO A 131 -10.77 21.97 26.87
CA PRO A 131 -10.65 21.89 25.42
C PRO A 131 -11.92 21.38 24.73
N ILE A 132 -12.34 22.06 23.67
CA ILE A 132 -13.47 21.64 22.85
C ILE A 132 -12.98 20.63 21.82
N SER A 133 -13.56 19.42 21.81
CA SER A 133 -13.18 18.41 20.82
C SER A 133 -13.62 18.82 19.41
N GLN A 134 -12.71 18.76 18.44
CA GLN A 134 -13.00 19.01 17.03
C GLN A 134 -14.12 18.09 16.51
N THR A 135 -14.15 16.83 16.95
CA THR A 135 -15.16 15.86 16.54
C THR A 135 -16.56 16.22 17.04
N MET A 136 -16.67 16.89 18.19
CA MET A 136 -17.95 17.37 18.72
C MET A 136 -18.49 18.50 17.84
N ILE A 137 -17.63 19.42 17.41
CA ILE A 137 -18.01 20.50 16.50
C ILE A 137 -18.40 19.95 15.13
N SER A 138 -17.60 19.05 14.55
CA SER A 138 -17.83 18.55 13.19
C SER A 138 -19.01 17.58 13.06
N SER A 139 -19.47 16.97 14.15
CA SER A 139 -20.60 16.01 14.16
C SER A 139 -21.96 16.63 14.42
N ASN A 140 -22.03 17.92 14.77
CA ASN A 140 -23.30 18.61 15.08
C ASN A 140 -23.52 19.76 14.09
N SER A 141 -24.64 19.71 13.35
CA SER A 141 -25.00 20.76 12.37
C SER A 141 -25.38 22.08 13.01
N ASN A 142 -25.82 22.05 14.27
CA ASN A 142 -26.28 23.21 15.02
C ASN A 142 -25.77 23.10 16.46
N LEU A 143 -25.26 24.21 16.98
CA LEU A 143 -24.81 24.31 18.36
C LEU A 143 -25.51 25.48 19.06
N TRP A 144 -25.86 25.29 20.33
CA TRP A 144 -26.43 26.30 21.20
C TRP A 144 -25.56 26.46 22.45
N LEU A 145 -25.28 27.70 22.81
CA LEU A 145 -24.57 28.09 24.01
C LEU A 145 -25.57 28.40 25.13
N GLY A 146 -25.48 27.63 26.21
CA GLY A 146 -26.13 27.91 27.48
C GLY A 146 -25.16 28.58 28.45
N ILE A 147 -25.68 29.52 29.24
CA ILE A 147 -24.89 30.33 30.17
C ILE A 147 -25.60 30.32 31.52
N THR A 148 -24.86 29.96 32.56
CA THR A 148 -25.29 30.08 33.96
C THR A 148 -24.37 31.09 34.64
N VAL A 149 -24.93 32.04 35.39
CA VAL A 149 -24.17 33.06 36.14
C VAL A 149 -24.41 32.86 37.63
N GLY A 150 -23.33 32.73 38.41
CA GLY A 150 -23.41 32.51 39.85
C GLY A 150 -24.19 31.24 40.20
N GLY A 151 -25.22 31.41 41.03
CA GLY A 151 -26.14 30.34 41.45
C GLY A 151 -27.51 30.40 40.78
N ASP A 152 -27.68 31.25 39.75
CA ASP A 152 -28.96 31.40 39.05
C ASP A 152 -29.23 30.19 38.14
N ASP A 153 -30.47 30.06 37.67
CA ASP A 153 -30.82 29.09 36.63
C ASP A 153 -30.12 29.42 35.29
N GLU A 154 -29.97 28.41 34.42
CA GLU A 154 -29.43 28.62 33.07
C GLU A 154 -30.32 29.60 32.28
N MET A 155 -29.69 30.62 31.68
CA MET A 155 -30.39 31.64 30.92
C MET A 155 -31.05 31.04 29.67
N LEU A 156 -32.33 31.39 29.45
CA LEU A 156 -33.12 31.00 28.28
C LEU A 156 -33.64 32.25 27.54
N PRO A 157 -33.75 32.23 26.19
CA PRO A 157 -33.35 31.14 25.29
C PRO A 157 -31.83 31.03 25.13
N ARG A 158 -31.33 29.82 24.85
CA ARG A 158 -29.91 29.57 24.55
C ARG A 158 -29.49 30.31 23.29
N VAL A 159 -28.25 30.77 23.24
CA VAL A 159 -27.71 31.50 22.09
C VAL A 159 -27.29 30.50 21.02
N GLN A 160 -27.90 30.54 19.84
CA GLN A 160 -27.45 29.70 18.72
C GLN A 160 -26.09 30.19 18.21
N LEU A 161 -25.13 29.28 18.10
CA LEU A 161 -23.84 29.55 17.49
C LEU A 161 -23.96 29.34 15.98
N GLY A 162 -23.84 30.45 15.23
CA GLY A 162 -23.79 30.43 13.77
C GLY A 162 -22.35 30.30 13.25
N SER A 163 -22.20 29.73 12.05
CA SER A 163 -20.91 29.75 11.35
C SER A 163 -20.59 31.16 10.84
N VAL A 164 -19.32 31.56 10.92
CA VAL A 164 -18.84 32.79 10.27
C VAL A 164 -18.85 32.55 8.74
N PRO A 165 -19.29 33.50 7.90
CA PRO A 165 -19.43 33.28 6.45
C PRO A 165 -18.17 32.73 5.76
N PHE A 166 -16.99 33.19 6.14
CA PHE A 166 -15.72 32.69 5.60
C PHE A 166 -15.31 31.32 6.16
N ALA A 167 -15.75 30.96 7.37
CA ALA A 167 -15.52 29.64 7.93
C ALA A 167 -16.35 28.55 7.22
N VAL A 168 -17.49 28.92 6.61
CA VAL A 168 -18.28 27.99 5.78
C VAL A 168 -17.48 27.52 4.56
N GLN A 169 -16.60 28.35 3.99
CA GLN A 169 -15.73 27.93 2.88
C GLN A 169 -14.70 26.87 3.28
N ALA A 170 -14.39 26.73 4.58
CA ALA A 170 -13.50 25.69 5.09
C ALA A 170 -14.18 24.31 5.21
N LEU A 171 -15.51 24.21 5.04
CA LEU A 171 -16.25 22.93 5.05
C LEU A 171 -15.99 22.09 3.79
N THR A 172 -15.53 22.73 2.72
CA THR A 172 -15.32 22.07 1.43
C THR A 172 -13.87 22.21 1.03
N VAL A 173 -13.26 21.11 0.59
CA VAL A 173 -12.03 21.15 -0.19
C VAL A 173 -12.45 21.40 -1.63
N PRO A 174 -12.13 22.55 -2.26
CA PRO A 174 -12.52 22.78 -3.64
C PRO A 174 -11.96 21.71 -4.57
N ASP A 175 -12.72 21.33 -5.59
CA ASP A 175 -12.25 20.40 -6.61
C ASP A 175 -10.93 20.89 -7.21
N GLY A 176 -9.97 19.98 -7.36
CA GLY A 176 -8.63 20.29 -7.86
C GLY A 176 -7.70 21.00 -6.88
N SER A 177 -8.13 21.32 -5.66
CA SER A 177 -7.25 21.97 -4.66
C SER A 177 -6.25 21.00 -4.03
N ILE A 178 -6.45 19.68 -4.13
CA ILE A 178 -5.48 18.68 -3.69
C ILE A 178 -4.47 18.43 -4.82
N THR A 179 -3.29 19.03 -4.67
CA THR A 179 -2.14 18.84 -5.57
C THR A 179 -1.27 17.69 -5.09
N GLN A 180 -0.42 17.13 -5.96
CA GLN A 180 0.53 16.07 -5.58
C GLN A 180 1.43 16.47 -4.40
N ALA A 181 1.83 17.74 -4.29
CA ALA A 181 2.60 18.25 -3.14
C ALA A 181 1.86 18.21 -1.79
N LYS A 182 0.53 18.02 -1.79
CA LYS A 182 -0.31 17.90 -0.57
C LYS A 182 -0.52 16.43 -0.17
N LEU A 183 -0.04 15.48 -0.97
CA LEU A 183 -0.15 14.06 -0.72
C LEU A 183 1.14 13.54 -0.11
N ALA A 184 1.01 12.53 0.75
CA ALA A 184 2.16 11.84 1.31
C ALA A 184 2.88 11.01 0.23
N SER A 185 4.16 10.73 0.44
CA SER A 185 5.02 10.06 -0.55
C SER A 185 4.62 8.63 -0.87
N ASP A 186 3.79 8.01 -0.03
CA ASP A 186 3.20 6.68 -0.21
C ASP A 186 1.91 6.69 -1.03
N VAL A 187 1.37 7.86 -1.36
CA VAL A 187 0.21 8.01 -2.22
C VAL A 187 0.67 8.21 -3.66
N ASP A 188 0.67 7.13 -4.44
CA ASP A 188 0.92 7.18 -5.88
C ASP A 188 -0.41 7.35 -6.65
N LEU A 189 -0.57 8.50 -7.30
CA LEU A 189 -1.70 8.77 -8.19
C LEU A 189 -1.39 8.37 -9.64
N LEU A 190 -0.13 8.05 -9.93
CA LEU A 190 0.29 7.54 -11.22
C LEU A 190 0.28 6.02 -11.14
N PRO A 191 -0.15 5.33 -12.21
CA PRO A 191 0.04 3.89 -12.24
C PRO A 191 1.56 3.61 -12.24
N PRO A 192 2.02 2.53 -11.56
CA PRO A 192 3.45 2.24 -11.43
C PRO A 192 4.19 2.27 -12.76
N ALA A 193 5.47 2.62 -12.75
CA ALA A 193 6.30 2.61 -13.95
C ALA A 193 6.20 1.25 -14.66
N GLY A 194 5.79 1.27 -15.93
CA GLY A 194 5.54 0.06 -16.73
C GLY A 194 4.08 -0.43 -16.75
N SER A 195 3.17 0.26 -16.05
CA SER A 195 1.74 -0.06 -16.12
C SER A 195 1.16 0.30 -17.49
N ILE A 196 0.30 -0.58 -18.00
CA ILE A 196 -0.43 -0.38 -19.25
C ILE A 196 -1.80 0.21 -18.90
N THR A 197 -2.02 1.48 -19.20
CA THR A 197 -3.33 2.13 -19.01
C THR A 197 -4.28 1.77 -20.16
N THR A 198 -5.58 2.03 -19.98
CA THR A 198 -6.58 1.82 -21.04
C THR A 198 -6.29 2.63 -22.30
N THR A 199 -5.67 3.81 -22.18
CA THR A 199 -5.21 4.61 -23.32
C THR A 199 -4.02 4.00 -24.06
N MET A 200 -3.23 3.14 -23.40
CA MET A 200 -2.10 2.43 -24.01
C MET A 200 -2.53 1.16 -24.76
N ILE A 201 -3.78 0.73 -24.60
CA ILE A 201 -4.36 -0.41 -25.34
C ILE A 201 -5.36 0.14 -26.34
N ALA A 202 -5.00 0.17 -27.62
CA ALA A 202 -5.95 0.52 -28.66
C ALA A 202 -7.08 -0.51 -28.75
N ASP A 203 -8.26 -0.08 -29.22
CA ASP A 203 -9.40 -0.99 -29.46
C ASP A 203 -8.97 -2.16 -30.35
N LYS A 204 -9.31 -3.38 -29.92
CA LYS A 204 -8.94 -4.64 -30.59
C LYS A 204 -7.43 -4.91 -30.68
N ALA A 205 -6.58 -4.16 -29.97
CA ALA A 205 -5.14 -4.38 -29.99
C ALA A 205 -4.74 -5.72 -29.35
N VAL A 206 -5.49 -6.20 -28.35
CA VAL A 206 -5.30 -7.50 -27.71
C VAL A 206 -6.28 -8.50 -28.30
N THR A 207 -5.83 -9.26 -29.30
CA THR A 207 -6.61 -10.36 -29.92
C THR A 207 -6.37 -11.67 -29.18
N SER A 208 -7.25 -12.66 -29.34
CA SER A 208 -7.04 -14.03 -28.83
C SER A 208 -5.68 -14.61 -29.23
N ARG A 209 -5.17 -14.29 -30.44
CA ARG A 209 -3.82 -14.63 -30.92
C ARG A 209 -2.66 -14.09 -30.07
N LYS A 210 -2.86 -12.95 -29.40
CA LYS A 210 -1.88 -12.30 -28.51
C LYS A 210 -2.03 -12.73 -27.05
N LEU A 211 -3.15 -13.39 -26.73
CA LEU A 211 -3.43 -13.98 -25.42
C LEU A 211 -3.10 -15.48 -25.38
N VAL A 212 -2.71 -16.08 -26.50
CA VAL A 212 -2.23 -17.46 -26.51
C VAL A 212 -0.95 -17.47 -25.68
N PRO A 213 -0.89 -18.23 -24.57
CA PRO A 213 0.39 -18.53 -23.95
C PRO A 213 1.26 -19.09 -25.07
N SER A 214 2.47 -18.59 -25.24
CA SER A 214 3.48 -19.29 -26.04
C SER A 214 3.45 -20.76 -25.63
N TYR A 215 2.87 -21.60 -26.48
CA TYR A 215 2.53 -22.97 -26.14
C TYR A 215 3.84 -23.75 -26.17
N ASP A 216 4.20 -24.37 -25.06
CA ASP A 216 5.12 -25.50 -25.06
C ASP A 216 4.46 -26.60 -25.90
N GLY A 217 4.89 -26.74 -27.15
CA GLY A 217 4.57 -27.94 -27.92
C GLY A 217 5.09 -29.14 -27.13
N TYR A 218 4.21 -30.08 -26.79
CA TYR A 218 4.64 -31.35 -26.22
C TYR A 218 5.29 -32.20 -27.33
N SER A 219 6.52 -31.85 -27.73
CA SER A 219 7.35 -32.70 -28.58
C SER A 219 7.86 -33.85 -27.72
N THR A 220 7.31 -35.04 -27.90
CA THR A 220 7.75 -36.22 -27.15
C THR A 220 8.31 -37.26 -28.12
N TRP A 221 9.47 -37.81 -27.77
CA TRP A 221 10.02 -38.99 -28.43
C TRP A 221 9.21 -40.20 -28.00
N LEU A 222 8.45 -40.79 -28.92
CA LEU A 222 7.86 -42.11 -28.72
C LEU A 222 8.87 -43.18 -29.14
N GLY A 223 9.00 -44.22 -28.31
CA GLY A 223 9.62 -45.46 -28.76
C GLY A 223 8.83 -46.06 -29.93
N LEU A 224 9.51 -46.79 -30.81
CA LEU A 224 8.97 -47.43 -32.00
C LEU A 224 7.64 -48.13 -31.72
N GLN A 225 6.53 -47.59 -32.24
CA GLN A 225 5.24 -48.28 -32.21
C GLN A 225 4.99 -48.97 -33.53
N GLN A 226 5.05 -50.31 -33.51
CA GLN A 226 4.92 -51.15 -34.70
C GLN A 226 3.54 -51.82 -34.75
N VAL A 227 2.92 -51.81 -35.92
CA VAL A 227 1.71 -52.57 -36.25
C VAL A 227 2.09 -53.67 -37.23
N SER A 228 1.75 -54.92 -36.93
CA SER A 228 1.95 -56.06 -37.83
C SER A 228 0.61 -56.63 -38.31
N GLY A 229 0.46 -56.76 -39.63
CA GLY A 229 -0.74 -57.29 -40.28
C GLY A 229 -1.74 -56.22 -40.74
N PRO A 230 -2.76 -56.61 -41.53
CA PRO A 230 -3.71 -55.68 -42.11
C PRO A 230 -4.69 -55.14 -41.06
N GLY A 231 -4.85 -53.83 -40.99
CA GLY A 231 -5.84 -53.18 -40.13
C GLY A 231 -5.31 -51.99 -39.34
N TRP A 232 -6.20 -51.41 -38.53
CA TRP A 232 -5.91 -50.28 -37.65
C TRP A 232 -5.54 -50.76 -36.25
N ALA A 233 -4.52 -50.13 -35.66
CA ALA A 233 -4.18 -50.30 -34.25
C ALA A 233 -4.07 -48.94 -33.56
N GLU A 234 -4.49 -48.89 -32.30
CA GLU A 234 -4.38 -47.69 -31.48
C GLU A 234 -2.95 -47.36 -31.14
N ILE A 235 -2.60 -46.08 -31.26
CA ILE A 235 -1.28 -45.59 -30.84
C ILE A 235 -1.28 -45.58 -29.31
N THR A 236 -0.60 -46.56 -28.69
CA THR A 236 -0.63 -46.81 -27.23
C THR A 236 0.75 -46.47 -26.67
N ALA A 237 0.99 -45.20 -26.37
CA ALA A 237 2.13 -44.83 -25.55
C ALA A 237 1.77 -45.00 -24.06
N SER A 238 2.75 -45.24 -23.18
CA SER A 238 2.51 -45.40 -21.73
C SER A 238 1.81 -44.21 -21.06
N TRP A 239 1.65 -43.08 -21.75
CA TRP A 239 0.91 -41.88 -21.34
C TRP A 239 -0.10 -41.38 -22.40
N TYR A 240 -0.23 -42.04 -23.56
CA TYR A 240 -1.37 -41.92 -24.47
C TYR A 240 -2.20 -43.19 -24.40
N ARG A 241 -3.21 -43.17 -23.52
CA ARG A 241 -4.39 -44.03 -23.66
C ARG A 241 -5.58 -43.12 -23.80
N ASN A 242 -5.84 -42.69 -25.04
CA ASN A 242 -6.90 -41.77 -25.43
C ASN A 242 -6.81 -40.39 -24.71
N LEU A 243 -6.77 -39.31 -25.48
CA LEU A 243 -6.84 -37.98 -24.87
C LEU A 243 -8.32 -37.66 -24.58
N SER A 244 -8.72 -37.79 -23.32
CA SER A 244 -10.02 -37.31 -22.86
C SER A 244 -9.94 -35.82 -22.61
N ILE A 245 -10.69 -35.03 -23.39
CA ILE A 245 -10.84 -33.60 -23.18
C ILE A 245 -12.25 -33.30 -22.69
N THR A 246 -12.37 -32.41 -21.71
CA THR A 246 -13.68 -31.85 -21.33
C THR A 246 -13.82 -30.51 -22.04
N VAL A 247 -14.79 -30.43 -22.94
CA VAL A 247 -15.10 -29.25 -23.72
C VAL A 247 -16.27 -28.52 -23.07
N THR A 248 -16.00 -27.40 -22.42
CA THR A 248 -17.03 -26.54 -21.82
C THR A 248 -17.25 -25.32 -22.72
N GLY A 249 -18.40 -25.24 -23.38
CA GLY A 249 -18.78 -24.08 -24.20
C GLY A 249 -18.08 -23.95 -25.56
N ALA A 250 -17.26 -24.93 -25.99
CA ALA A 250 -16.72 -24.94 -27.35
C ALA A 250 -17.72 -25.52 -28.34
N SER A 251 -17.71 -24.98 -29.56
CA SER A 251 -18.53 -25.45 -30.69
C SER A 251 -17.70 -26.05 -31.83
N LEU A 252 -16.37 -26.00 -31.69
CA LEU A 252 -15.43 -26.46 -32.71
C LEU A 252 -14.10 -26.88 -32.06
N LEU A 253 -13.60 -28.04 -32.45
CA LEU A 253 -12.25 -28.51 -32.19
C LEU A 253 -11.42 -28.39 -33.46
N ASP A 254 -10.18 -27.93 -33.34
CA ASP A 254 -9.20 -27.98 -34.40
C ASP A 254 -8.11 -28.96 -34.01
N VAL A 255 -8.08 -30.08 -34.73
CA VAL A 255 -7.24 -31.21 -34.40
C VAL A 255 -6.29 -31.48 -35.55
N SER A 256 -5.01 -31.61 -35.25
CA SER A 256 -3.99 -31.90 -36.24
C SER A 256 -2.96 -32.89 -35.73
N PHE A 257 -2.39 -33.65 -36.66
CA PHE A 257 -1.26 -34.52 -36.41
C PHE A 257 -0.25 -34.43 -37.56
N SER A 258 1.02 -34.70 -37.25
CA SER A 258 2.10 -34.86 -38.22
C SER A 258 3.11 -35.86 -37.69
N ALA A 259 3.43 -36.89 -38.46
CA ALA A 259 4.42 -37.90 -38.08
C ALA A 259 5.16 -38.44 -39.30
N ASN A 260 6.40 -38.87 -39.15
CA ASN A 260 7.02 -39.69 -40.20
C ASN A 260 6.58 -41.14 -40.01
N VAL A 261 5.99 -41.71 -41.04
CA VAL A 261 5.48 -43.08 -41.04
C VAL A 261 6.26 -43.90 -42.05
N HIS A 262 6.67 -45.08 -41.63
CA HIS A 262 7.34 -46.06 -42.47
C HIS A 262 6.41 -47.24 -42.75
N SER A 263 6.31 -47.67 -44.01
CA SER A 263 5.64 -48.92 -44.42
C SER A 263 6.66 -49.94 -44.90
N GLY A 264 6.86 -51.01 -44.12
CA GLY A 264 7.78 -52.09 -44.45
C GLY A 264 7.24 -53.01 -45.55
N GLY A 265 8.09 -53.40 -46.50
CA GLY A 265 7.78 -54.45 -47.47
C GLY A 265 6.94 -54.04 -48.68
N GLY A 266 6.83 -52.74 -49.01
CA GLY A 266 6.15 -52.27 -50.23
C GLY A 266 4.66 -51.97 -50.08
N GLY A 267 4.09 -52.12 -48.88
CA GLY A 267 2.68 -51.84 -48.63
C GLY A 267 2.36 -50.39 -48.27
N ARG A 268 1.11 -50.17 -47.88
CA ARG A 268 0.57 -48.87 -47.50
C ARG A 268 0.47 -48.76 -45.98
N ALA A 269 0.84 -47.61 -45.42
CA ALA A 269 0.57 -47.27 -44.03
C ALA A 269 -0.26 -45.99 -43.95
N ALA A 270 -0.99 -45.81 -42.87
CA ALA A 270 -1.87 -44.67 -42.71
C ALA A 270 -1.97 -44.23 -41.25
N MET A 271 -2.24 -42.95 -41.04
CA MET A 271 -2.69 -42.46 -39.75
C MET A 271 -4.10 -41.90 -39.88
N ARG A 272 -4.94 -42.15 -38.88
CA ARG A 272 -6.26 -41.55 -38.79
C ARG A 272 -6.51 -40.94 -37.42
N LEU A 273 -7.40 -39.97 -37.42
CA LEU A 273 -7.90 -39.29 -36.25
C LEU A 273 -9.35 -39.68 -36.00
N LEU A 274 -9.66 -40.03 -34.77
CA LEU A 274 -11.02 -40.29 -34.30
C LEU A 274 -11.39 -39.31 -33.19
N VAL A 275 -12.62 -38.83 -33.24
CA VAL A 275 -13.29 -38.12 -32.14
C VAL A 275 -14.52 -38.95 -31.78
N ASP A 276 -14.60 -39.36 -30.51
CA ASP A 276 -15.65 -40.25 -29.97
C ASP A 276 -15.83 -41.54 -30.79
N GLY A 277 -14.71 -42.11 -31.24
CA GLY A 277 -14.70 -43.32 -32.07
C GLY A 277 -15.13 -43.11 -33.52
N THR A 278 -15.48 -41.89 -33.93
CA THR A 278 -15.80 -41.55 -35.32
C THR A 278 -14.58 -40.96 -36.01
N GLU A 279 -14.20 -41.55 -37.14
CA GLU A 279 -13.10 -41.05 -37.97
C GLU A 279 -13.40 -39.67 -38.54
N GLN A 280 -12.50 -38.72 -38.31
CA GLN A 280 -12.63 -37.33 -38.78
C GLN A 280 -11.75 -37.05 -39.99
N THR A 281 -10.57 -37.65 -40.01
CA THR A 281 -9.63 -37.52 -41.13
C THR A 281 -8.58 -38.63 -41.09
N HIS A 282 -7.98 -38.93 -42.24
CA HIS A 282 -6.86 -39.84 -42.38
C HIS A 282 -5.85 -39.31 -43.41
N ALA A 283 -4.62 -39.81 -43.33
CA ALA A 283 -3.59 -39.56 -44.32
C ALA A 283 -2.76 -40.84 -44.54
N TYR A 284 -2.41 -41.13 -45.80
CA TYR A 284 -1.73 -42.36 -46.23
C TYR A 284 -0.30 -42.10 -46.69
N THR A 285 0.56 -43.11 -46.53
CA THR A 285 1.85 -43.26 -47.22
C THR A 285 1.89 -44.63 -47.92
N THR A 286 2.58 -44.66 -49.07
CA THR A 286 2.85 -45.88 -49.84
C THR A 286 4.35 -46.11 -50.02
N SER A 287 5.18 -45.34 -49.29
CA SER A 287 6.63 -45.35 -49.40
C SER A 287 7.23 -46.46 -48.54
N ILE A 288 8.17 -47.23 -49.11
CA ILE A 288 9.01 -48.16 -48.34
C ILE A 288 10.00 -47.46 -47.40
N ASN A 289 10.13 -46.14 -47.53
CA ASN A 289 10.94 -45.28 -46.67
C ASN A 289 10.04 -44.41 -45.80
N GLU A 290 10.63 -43.77 -44.79
CA GLU A 290 9.95 -42.77 -43.97
C GLU A 290 9.32 -41.68 -44.83
N SER A 291 8.02 -41.44 -44.64
CA SER A 291 7.28 -40.38 -45.30
C SER A 291 6.46 -39.62 -44.26
N THR A 292 6.46 -38.30 -44.34
CA THR A 292 5.63 -37.49 -43.46
C THR A 292 4.16 -37.67 -43.83
N VAL A 293 3.36 -38.01 -42.82
CA VAL A 293 1.91 -38.14 -42.88
C VAL A 293 1.34 -37.11 -41.92
N ALA A 294 0.55 -36.18 -42.45
CA ALA A 294 -0.04 -35.11 -41.66
C ALA A 294 -1.49 -34.85 -42.08
N SER A 295 -2.31 -34.47 -41.11
CA SER A 295 -3.67 -34.01 -41.37
C SER A 295 -4.10 -32.98 -40.33
N ARG A 296 -5.06 -32.13 -40.71
CA ARG A 296 -5.73 -31.16 -39.84
C ARG A 296 -7.20 -31.12 -40.21
N VAL A 297 -8.07 -31.14 -39.20
CA VAL A 297 -9.51 -31.11 -39.38
C VAL A 297 -10.17 -30.26 -38.31
N LEU A 298 -11.20 -29.53 -38.72
CA LEU A 298 -12.10 -28.82 -37.82
C LEU A 298 -13.31 -29.71 -37.55
N VAL A 299 -13.52 -30.07 -36.29
CA VAL A 299 -14.56 -31.01 -35.85
C VAL A 299 -15.57 -30.24 -35.00
N PRO A 300 -16.82 -30.04 -35.47
CA PRO A 300 -17.88 -29.52 -34.63
C PRO A 300 -18.17 -30.50 -33.49
N VAL A 301 -18.23 -30.01 -32.26
CA VAL A 301 -18.57 -30.80 -31.08
C VAL A 301 -19.60 -30.08 -30.23
N GLU A 302 -20.39 -30.85 -29.50
CA GLU A 302 -21.29 -30.32 -28.48
C GLU A 302 -20.50 -30.01 -27.18
N SER A 303 -21.14 -29.36 -26.22
CA SER A 303 -20.53 -29.20 -24.91
C SER A 303 -20.56 -30.54 -24.18
N GLY A 304 -19.40 -31.05 -23.75
CA GLY A 304 -19.33 -32.36 -23.14
C GLY A 304 -17.90 -32.90 -23.04
N SER A 305 -17.78 -34.12 -22.52
CA SER A 305 -16.52 -34.86 -22.54
C SER A 305 -16.39 -35.58 -23.88
N HIS A 306 -15.27 -35.35 -24.57
CA HIS A 306 -14.96 -35.97 -25.85
C HIS A 306 -13.64 -36.74 -25.76
N THR A 307 -13.57 -37.88 -26.45
CA THR A 307 -12.38 -38.72 -26.51
C THR A 307 -11.72 -38.58 -27.87
N ILE A 308 -10.44 -38.22 -27.90
CA ILE A 308 -9.68 -38.10 -29.14
C ILE A 308 -8.61 -39.19 -29.20
N ALA A 309 -8.58 -39.91 -30.33
CA ALA A 309 -7.67 -41.03 -30.56
C ALA A 309 -6.97 -40.92 -31.91
N LEU A 310 -5.70 -41.33 -31.93
CA LEU A 310 -4.93 -41.54 -33.16
C LEU A 310 -4.68 -43.03 -33.36
N GLN A 311 -4.80 -43.48 -34.60
CA GLN A 311 -4.56 -44.88 -34.96
C GLN A 311 -3.60 -44.97 -36.14
N LEU A 312 -2.71 -45.96 -36.08
CA LEU A 312 -1.80 -46.34 -37.17
C LEU A 312 -2.36 -47.58 -37.85
N GLY A 313 -2.45 -47.55 -39.18
CA GLY A 313 -2.92 -48.67 -39.99
C GLY A 313 -1.87 -49.15 -40.97
N SER A 314 -1.91 -50.44 -41.29
CA SER A 314 -1.09 -51.08 -42.32
C SER A 314 -1.98 -51.89 -43.26
N TRP A 315 -1.76 -51.81 -44.57
CA TRP A 315 -2.37 -52.67 -45.60
C TRP A 315 -1.30 -53.10 -46.58
N ASP A 316 -1.23 -54.39 -46.87
CA ASP A 316 -0.26 -54.97 -47.80
C ASP A 316 1.22 -54.74 -47.40
N ALA A 317 1.48 -54.20 -46.20
CA ALA A 317 2.80 -54.01 -45.61
C ALA A 317 3.02 -55.02 -44.47
N ALA A 318 4.24 -55.56 -44.39
CA ALA A 318 4.61 -56.51 -43.33
C ALA A 318 4.56 -55.83 -41.95
N THR A 319 4.96 -54.56 -41.88
CA THR A 319 4.98 -53.74 -40.68
C THR A 319 4.75 -52.26 -41.02
N ALA A 320 4.12 -51.51 -40.11
CA ALA A 320 4.10 -50.05 -40.16
C ALA A 320 4.55 -49.49 -38.81
N TYR A 321 5.34 -48.41 -38.80
CA TYR A 321 5.75 -47.74 -37.57
C TYR A 321 5.93 -46.23 -37.74
N ILE A 322 5.83 -45.51 -36.63
CA ILE A 322 6.15 -44.07 -36.56
C ILE A 322 7.66 -43.93 -36.29
N ALA A 323 8.33 -43.18 -37.14
CA ALA A 323 9.76 -42.90 -37.07
C ALA A 323 10.00 -41.49 -36.50
N GLY A 324 10.68 -41.43 -35.36
CA GLY A 324 11.05 -40.15 -34.76
C GLY A 324 9.88 -39.41 -34.09
N PRO A 325 10.07 -38.10 -33.79
CA PRO A 325 9.06 -37.30 -33.10
C PRO A 325 7.80 -37.13 -33.97
N PHE A 326 6.65 -37.11 -33.31
CA PHE A 326 5.38 -36.79 -33.95
C PHE A 326 4.71 -35.63 -33.21
N ASP A 327 4.01 -34.79 -33.96
CA ASP A 327 3.24 -33.69 -33.45
C ASP A 327 1.77 -34.08 -33.41
N PHE A 328 1.10 -33.81 -32.30
CA PHE A 328 -0.35 -33.94 -32.17
C PHE A 328 -0.89 -32.76 -31.37
N ASN A 329 -1.89 -32.09 -31.93
CA ASN A 329 -2.42 -30.84 -31.39
C ASN A 329 -3.95 -30.84 -31.42
N VAL A 330 -4.54 -30.31 -30.36
CA VAL A 330 -5.98 -30.18 -30.16
C VAL A 330 -6.26 -28.79 -29.60
N ILE A 331 -7.03 -27.98 -30.33
CA ILE A 331 -7.41 -26.62 -29.93
C ILE A 331 -8.93 -26.54 -29.86
N GLY A 332 -9.47 -26.08 -28.72
CA GLY A 332 -10.90 -25.82 -28.56
C GLY A 332 -11.25 -24.36 -28.82
N TYR A 333 -12.28 -24.11 -29.63
CA TYR A 333 -12.82 -22.77 -29.88
C TYR A 333 -14.20 -22.59 -29.22
N GLY A 334 -14.23 -21.75 -28.18
CA GLY A 334 -15.43 -21.23 -27.53
C GLY A 334 -16.18 -20.24 -28.43
N ARG A 335 -17.51 -20.17 -28.27
CA ARG A 335 -18.26 -18.97 -28.68
C ARG A 335 -18.08 -17.85 -27.67
#